data_AF-A0A9P0JYB4-F1
#
_entry.id   AF-A0A9P0JYB4-F1
#
_cell.length_a   1.000
_cell.length_b   1.000
_cell.length_c   1.000
_cell.angle_alpha   90.00
_cell.angle_beta   90.00
_cell.angle_gamma   90.00
#
_symmetry.space_group_name_H-M   'P 1'
#
loop_
_entity.id
_entity.type
_entity.pdbx_description
1 polymer ?
#
loop_
_entity_poly.entity_id
_entity_poly.type
_entity_poly.pdbx_seq_one_letter_code
_entity_poly.pdbx_strand_id
1 'polypeptide(L)'
;MANSSYRTVYAFAREMYPKRIKLEMQYGTAGFRSKASNLDHVMYRMGLLAVLRARYKKAVIGVMITASHNPEPDNGVKVVDPQGEMLEQSWEAWATKFANVVDEKLEDTINELIKEFDIGNMGDRVEVVIGRDTRPSSPHLTKAVMDGVLALAGKPIDYGIVTTPQLHYFVVCKNTNR
;
A
#
# COMPACT_ATOMS: atom_id res chain seq x y z
N MET A 1 -6.72 19.95 -14.82
CA MET A 1 -7.92 19.15 -14.48
C MET A 1 -7.54 18.06 -13.46
N ALA A 2 -7.30 18.41 -12.19
CA ALA A 2 -6.76 17.51 -11.17
C ALA A 2 -7.70 17.26 -9.95
N ASN A 3 -8.99 17.61 -10.06
CA ASN A 3 -9.83 17.78 -8.85
C ASN A 3 -10.80 16.63 -8.52
N SER A 4 -10.93 15.56 -9.32
CA SER A 4 -11.85 14.46 -8.99
C SER A 4 -11.20 13.31 -8.21
N SER A 5 -9.89 13.09 -8.35
CA SER A 5 -9.21 11.92 -7.74
C SER A 5 -9.14 12.00 -6.21
N TYR A 6 -8.90 13.19 -5.65
CA TYR A 6 -8.66 13.31 -4.21
C TYR A 6 -9.93 13.25 -3.36
N ARG A 7 -11.09 13.62 -3.92
CA ARG A 7 -12.38 13.44 -3.24
C ARG A 7 -12.63 11.99 -2.86
N THR A 8 -12.32 11.07 -3.77
CA THR A 8 -12.41 9.63 -3.51
C THR A 8 -11.41 9.21 -2.44
N VAL A 9 -10.16 9.65 -2.52
CA VAL A 9 -9.13 9.35 -1.51
C VAL A 9 -9.58 9.76 -0.12
N TYR A 10 -10.10 10.97 0.02
CA TYR A 10 -10.55 11.50 1.29
C TYR A 10 -11.80 10.80 1.82
N ALA A 11 -12.78 10.52 0.96
CA ALA A 11 -14.02 9.82 1.34
C ALA A 11 -13.71 8.41 1.90
N PHE A 12 -12.89 7.62 1.18
CA PHE A 12 -12.47 6.31 1.68
C PHE A 12 -11.68 6.42 2.99
N ALA A 13 -10.74 7.37 3.09
CA ALA A 13 -9.95 7.55 4.30
C ALA A 13 -10.83 7.84 5.52
N ARG A 14 -11.77 8.79 5.43
CA ARG A 14 -12.57 9.20 6.60
C ARG A 14 -13.75 8.29 6.92
N GLU A 15 -14.42 7.79 5.89
CA GLU A 15 -15.68 7.06 6.09
C GLU A 15 -15.45 5.56 6.27
N MET A 16 -14.51 4.98 5.52
CA MET A 16 -14.28 3.53 5.48
C MET A 16 -13.06 3.12 6.31
N TYR A 17 -11.98 3.89 6.26
CA TYR A 17 -10.69 3.52 6.87
C TYR A 17 -10.09 4.60 7.78
N PRO A 18 -10.87 5.20 8.71
CA PRO A 18 -10.41 6.32 9.52
C PRO A 18 -9.26 5.91 10.44
N LYS A 19 -8.29 6.81 10.61
CA LYS A 19 -7.23 6.63 11.61
C LYS A 19 -7.79 6.89 13.01
N ARG A 20 -8.25 5.82 13.67
CA ARG A 20 -8.82 5.88 15.02
C ARG A 20 -7.80 5.67 16.13
N ILE A 21 -6.62 5.13 15.81
CA ILE A 21 -5.59 4.80 16.80
C ILE A 21 -4.61 5.95 16.96
N LYS A 22 -4.19 6.18 18.21
CA LYS A 22 -3.10 7.12 18.56
C LYS A 22 -1.71 6.47 18.51
N LEU A 23 -1.65 5.15 18.39
CA LEU A 23 -0.39 4.42 18.28
C LEU A 23 0.36 4.88 17.03
N GLU A 24 1.60 5.32 17.21
CA GLU A 24 2.50 5.57 16.10
C GLU A 24 3.03 4.25 15.53
N MET A 25 2.98 4.14 14.21
CA MET A 25 3.40 2.94 13.49
C MET A 25 4.66 3.23 12.69
N GLN A 26 5.68 2.38 12.81
CA GLN A 26 6.91 2.51 12.05
C GLN A 26 6.95 1.46 10.95
N TYR A 27 7.30 1.88 9.73
CA TYR A 27 7.62 0.95 8.66
C TYR A 27 9.04 0.44 8.88
N GLY A 28 9.19 -0.84 9.18
CA GLY A 28 10.49 -1.48 9.34
C GLY A 28 10.90 -2.28 8.10
N THR A 29 12.02 -2.98 8.21
CA THR A 29 12.57 -3.83 7.14
C THR A 29 11.60 -4.88 6.60
N ALA A 30 10.59 -5.27 7.39
CA ALA A 30 9.57 -6.24 7.00
C ALA A 30 8.17 -5.62 6.81
N GLY A 31 8.10 -4.29 6.67
CA GLY A 31 6.88 -3.52 6.58
C GLY A 31 6.24 -3.20 7.94
N PHE A 32 4.95 -2.88 7.91
CA PHE A 32 4.16 -2.69 9.14
C PHE A 32 3.71 -4.03 9.71
N ARG A 33 3.76 -4.18 11.02
CA ARG A 33 3.18 -5.31 11.76
C ARG A 33 2.53 -4.83 13.05
N SER A 34 1.29 -5.26 13.30
CA SER A 34 0.55 -4.94 14.51
C SER A 34 -0.65 -5.88 14.67
N LYS A 35 -1.47 -5.67 15.70
CA LYS A 35 -2.80 -6.27 15.79
C LYS A 35 -3.61 -5.92 14.54
N ALA A 36 -4.30 -6.90 13.97
CA ALA A 36 -5.08 -6.70 12.76
C ALA A 36 -6.11 -5.56 12.89
N SER A 37 -6.71 -5.41 14.07
CA SER A 37 -7.67 -4.34 14.40
C SER A 37 -7.13 -2.91 14.29
N ASN A 38 -5.81 -2.75 14.21
CA ASN A 38 -5.14 -1.46 14.11
C ASN A 38 -4.75 -1.11 12.66
N LEU A 39 -4.90 -2.05 11.72
CA LEU A 39 -4.25 -1.97 10.42
C LEU A 39 -5.13 -1.46 9.28
N ASP A 40 -6.45 -1.33 9.44
CA ASP A 40 -7.34 -0.96 8.32
C ASP A 40 -6.91 0.33 7.60
N HIS A 41 -6.67 1.41 8.35
CA HIS A 41 -6.17 2.67 7.79
C HIS A 41 -4.77 2.54 7.18
N VAL A 42 -3.89 1.72 7.78
CA VAL A 42 -2.54 1.47 7.25
C VAL A 42 -2.62 0.75 5.91
N MET A 43 -3.44 -0.29 5.81
CA MET A 43 -3.64 -1.06 4.58
C MET A 43 -4.12 -0.17 3.45
N TYR A 44 -5.15 0.63 3.71
CA TYR A 44 -5.67 1.60 2.76
C TYR A 44 -4.58 2.56 2.26
N ARG A 45 -3.82 3.14 3.20
CA ARG A 45 -2.77 4.11 2.87
C ARG A 45 -1.57 3.47 2.18
N MET A 46 -1.27 2.20 2.44
CA MET A 46 -0.25 1.45 1.68
C MET A 46 -0.71 1.13 0.26
N GLY A 47 -2.01 0.95 0.02
CA GLY A 47 -2.57 0.91 -1.33
C GLY A 47 -2.31 2.19 -2.11
N LEU A 48 -2.53 3.36 -1.47
CA LEU A 48 -2.22 4.67 -2.04
C LEU A 48 -0.72 4.81 -2.36
N LEU A 49 0.14 4.48 -1.39
CA LEU A 49 1.59 4.56 -1.54
C LEU A 49 2.10 3.66 -2.67
N ALA A 50 1.58 2.43 -2.78
CA ALA A 50 1.97 1.49 -3.83
C ALA A 50 1.66 2.04 -5.23
N VAL A 51 0.54 2.74 -5.40
CA VAL A 51 0.22 3.41 -6.68
C VAL A 51 1.20 4.54 -6.98
N LEU A 52 1.54 5.39 -6.00
CA LEU A 52 2.52 6.46 -6.18
C LEU A 52 3.90 5.89 -6.53
N ARG A 53 4.31 4.81 -5.85
CA ARG A 53 5.56 4.09 -6.13
C ARG A 53 5.56 3.51 -7.54
N ALA A 54 4.45 2.91 -7.97
CA ALA A 54 4.31 2.33 -9.31
C ALA A 54 4.43 3.40 -10.41
N ARG A 55 3.86 4.59 -10.19
CA ARG A 55 4.01 5.74 -11.11
C ARG A 55 5.45 6.23 -11.17
N TYR A 56 6.08 6.42 -10.01
CA TYR A 56 7.48 6.85 -9.94
C TYR A 56 8.42 5.88 -10.65
N LYS A 57 8.27 4.58 -10.39
CA LYS A 57 9.09 3.52 -11.01
C LYS A 57 8.70 3.19 -12.45
N LYS A 58 7.53 3.63 -12.90
CA LYS A 58 6.91 3.22 -14.17
C LYS A 58 6.88 1.69 -14.32
N ALA A 59 6.49 1.02 -13.24
CA ALA A 59 6.60 -0.42 -13.11
C ALA A 59 5.51 -0.97 -12.18
N VAL A 60 5.26 -2.27 -12.24
CA VAL A 60 4.35 -2.98 -11.34
C VAL A 60 4.97 -3.08 -9.95
N ILE A 61 4.17 -2.77 -8.93
CA ILE A 61 4.55 -2.85 -7.51
C ILE A 61 3.75 -3.94 -6.82
N GLY A 62 4.37 -4.66 -5.88
CA GLY A 62 3.71 -5.68 -5.07
C GLY A 62 3.30 -5.18 -3.69
N VAL A 63 2.23 -5.75 -3.13
CA VAL A 63 1.81 -5.58 -1.74
C VAL A 63 1.48 -6.95 -1.14
N MET A 64 2.22 -7.36 -0.12
CA MET A 64 1.98 -8.62 0.61
C MET A 64 1.32 -8.35 1.95
N ILE A 65 0.15 -8.95 2.18
CA ILE A 65 -0.53 -8.96 3.48
C ILE A 65 -0.11 -10.20 4.27
N THR A 66 0.73 -10.03 5.29
CA THR A 66 1.18 -11.10 6.17
C THR A 66 1.90 -10.53 7.39
N ALA A 67 1.84 -11.24 8.53
CA ALA A 67 2.80 -11.06 9.63
C ALA A 67 3.76 -12.23 9.82
N SER A 68 3.90 -13.12 8.83
CA SER A 68 4.87 -14.21 8.84
C SER A 68 4.79 -15.04 10.13
N HIS A 69 5.81 -15.02 10.99
CA HIS A 69 5.90 -15.79 12.24
C HIS A 69 5.15 -15.18 13.44
N ASN A 70 4.57 -13.97 13.32
CA ASN A 70 3.86 -13.33 14.41
C ASN A 70 2.60 -14.13 14.82
N PRO A 71 2.10 -13.98 16.07
CA PRO A 71 0.85 -14.58 16.51
C PRO A 71 -0.33 -14.32 15.56
N GLU A 72 -1.30 -15.23 15.49
CA GLU A 72 -2.46 -15.15 14.58
C GLU A 72 -3.24 -13.81 14.62
N PRO A 73 -3.49 -13.19 15.80
CA PRO A 73 -4.24 -11.93 15.86
C PRO A 73 -3.51 -10.73 15.25
N ASP A 74 -2.21 -10.88 14.97
CA ASP A 74 -1.42 -9.88 14.29
C ASP A 74 -1.55 -10.02 12.77
N ASN A 75 -1.35 -8.94 12.05
CA ASN A 75 -1.13 -8.99 10.61
C ASN A 75 -0.13 -7.90 10.22
N GLY A 76 0.13 -7.76 8.93
CA GLY A 76 1.10 -6.81 8.44
C GLY A 76 1.02 -6.60 6.95
N VAL A 77 1.74 -5.59 6.48
CA VAL A 77 1.83 -5.25 5.06
C VAL A 77 3.24 -4.82 4.72
N LYS A 78 3.72 -5.32 3.59
CA LYS A 78 4.98 -4.89 2.98
C LYS A 78 4.77 -4.58 1.50
N VAL A 79 5.50 -3.58 1.01
CA VAL A 79 5.57 -3.21 -0.40
C VAL A 79 6.82 -3.84 -1.02
N VAL A 80 6.66 -4.34 -2.25
CA VAL A 80 7.69 -5.03 -3.03
C VAL A 80 7.96 -4.23 -4.29
N ASP A 81 9.21 -3.87 -4.52
CA ASP A 81 9.66 -3.09 -5.66
C ASP A 81 9.87 -3.97 -6.91
N PRO A 82 10.09 -3.37 -8.10
CA PRO A 82 9.90 -4.05 -9.38
C PRO A 82 10.79 -5.28 -9.66
N GLN A 83 11.98 -5.35 -9.05
CA GLN A 83 12.90 -6.49 -9.16
C GLN A 83 12.68 -7.53 -8.04
N GLY A 84 11.56 -7.45 -7.32
CA GLY A 84 11.21 -8.36 -6.23
C GLY A 84 11.97 -8.04 -4.94
N GLU A 85 12.62 -6.90 -4.86
CA GLU A 85 13.27 -6.37 -3.68
C GLU A 85 12.26 -5.74 -2.72
N MET A 86 12.69 -5.53 -1.48
CA MET A 86 11.89 -4.78 -0.51
C MET A 86 11.84 -3.31 -0.90
N LEU A 87 10.80 -2.61 -0.45
CA LEU A 87 10.67 -1.16 -0.63
C LEU A 87 11.98 -0.43 -0.31
N GLU A 88 12.41 0.43 -1.23
CA GLU A 88 13.58 1.28 -1.04
C GLU A 88 13.51 2.09 0.28
N GLN A 89 14.62 2.11 1.02
CA GLN A 89 14.68 2.69 2.36
C GLN A 89 14.23 4.15 2.44
N SER A 90 14.52 4.95 1.40
CA SER A 90 14.07 6.35 1.31
C SER A 90 12.54 6.49 1.32
N TRP A 91 11.80 5.46 0.90
CA TRP A 91 10.34 5.40 0.90
C TRP A 91 9.75 4.81 2.19
N GLU A 92 10.53 4.16 3.05
CA GLU A 92 10.04 3.64 4.35
C GLU A 92 9.62 4.80 5.28
N ALA A 93 10.35 5.92 5.22
CA ALA A 93 9.99 7.15 5.95
C ALA A 93 8.64 7.73 5.46
N TRP A 94 8.39 7.66 4.15
CA TRP A 94 7.12 8.06 3.55
C TRP A 94 5.99 7.10 3.93
N ALA A 95 6.23 5.79 3.93
CA ALA A 95 5.25 4.81 4.39
C ALA A 95 4.86 5.06 5.86
N THR A 96 5.85 5.31 6.71
CA THR A 96 5.68 5.71 8.11
C THR A 96 4.85 7.00 8.23
N LYS A 97 5.18 8.03 7.46
CA LYS A 97 4.43 9.30 7.45
C LYS A 97 2.98 9.10 7.02
N PHE A 98 2.76 8.33 5.95
CA PHE A 98 1.43 7.97 5.45
C PHE A 98 0.63 7.24 6.53
N ALA A 99 1.19 6.25 7.23
CA ALA A 99 0.45 5.54 8.27
C ALA A 99 0.05 6.46 9.44
N ASN A 100 0.88 7.45 9.78
CA ASN A 100 0.68 8.23 11.01
C ASN A 100 -0.10 9.53 10.85
N VAL A 101 -0.12 10.12 9.64
CA VAL A 101 -0.78 11.40 9.40
C VAL A 101 -2.28 11.36 9.75
N VAL A 102 -2.84 12.46 10.23
CA VAL A 102 -4.30 12.56 10.44
C VAL A 102 -5.04 12.56 9.10
N ASP A 103 -6.29 12.09 9.08
CA ASP A 103 -7.03 11.90 7.82
C ASP A 103 -7.17 13.21 7.02
N GLU A 104 -7.30 14.35 7.70
CA GLU A 104 -7.39 15.69 7.12
C GLU A 104 -6.11 16.15 6.41
N LYS A 105 -4.98 15.52 6.72
CA LYS A 105 -3.65 15.86 6.19
C LYS A 105 -3.09 14.80 5.25
N LEU A 106 -3.86 13.75 4.95
CA LEU A 106 -3.45 12.69 4.04
C LEU A 106 -3.26 13.22 2.61
N GLU A 107 -4.16 14.08 2.13
CA GLU A 107 -4.05 14.68 0.79
C GLU A 107 -2.82 15.58 0.66
N ASP A 108 -2.57 16.44 1.66
CA ASP A 108 -1.36 17.27 1.73
C ASP A 108 -0.10 16.39 1.65
N THR A 109 -0.08 15.28 2.39
CA THR A 109 1.05 14.34 2.41
C THR A 109 1.26 13.64 1.06
N ILE A 110 0.19 13.32 0.33
CA ILE A 110 0.27 12.78 -1.03
C ILE A 110 0.88 13.81 -1.98
N ASN A 111 0.41 15.05 -1.93
CA ASN A 111 0.92 16.13 -2.78
C ASN A 111 2.40 16.45 -2.48
N GLU A 112 2.81 16.41 -1.22
CA GLU A 112 4.21 16.55 -0.82
C GLU A 112 5.08 15.45 -1.43
N LEU A 113 4.65 14.19 -1.35
CA LEU A 113 5.39 13.05 -1.93
C LEU A 113 5.49 13.17 -3.45
N ILE A 114 4.38 13.51 -4.13
CA ILE A 114 4.35 13.73 -5.58
C ILE A 114 5.37 14.79 -5.99
N LYS A 115 5.43 15.89 -5.24
CA LYS A 115 6.39 16.97 -5.49
C LYS A 115 7.83 16.55 -5.23
N GLU A 116 8.09 15.85 -4.12
CA GLU A 116 9.44 15.38 -3.74
C GLU A 116 10.06 14.49 -4.82
N PHE A 117 9.28 13.55 -5.36
CA PHE A 117 9.76 12.57 -6.35
C PHE A 117 9.45 12.94 -7.80
N ASP A 118 8.94 14.15 -8.05
CA ASP A 118 8.49 14.62 -9.37
C ASP A 118 7.62 13.59 -10.11
N ILE A 119 6.60 13.07 -9.41
CA ILE A 119 5.73 12.01 -9.95
C ILE A 119 4.78 12.62 -10.99
N GLY A 120 5.20 12.57 -12.24
CA GLY A 120 4.40 12.97 -13.39
C GLY A 120 3.29 11.97 -13.76
N ASN A 121 2.38 12.45 -14.61
CA ASN A 121 1.27 11.70 -15.24
C ASN A 121 0.42 10.82 -14.29
N MET A 122 -0.53 11.46 -13.61
CA MET A 122 -1.54 10.76 -12.80
C MET A 122 -2.60 10.03 -13.63
N GLY A 123 -2.60 10.17 -14.96
CA GLY A 123 -3.58 9.56 -15.86
C GLY A 123 -3.24 8.13 -16.28
N ASP A 124 -1.97 7.71 -16.17
CA ASP A 124 -1.58 6.36 -16.55
C ASP A 124 -2.11 5.33 -15.55
N ARG A 125 -2.68 4.25 -16.10
CA ARG A 125 -3.19 3.14 -15.30
C ARG A 125 -2.03 2.22 -14.91
N VAL A 126 -1.56 2.35 -13.67
CA VAL A 126 -0.52 1.49 -13.09
C VAL A 126 -1.12 0.26 -12.42
N GLU A 127 -0.42 -0.87 -12.47
CA GLU A 127 -0.85 -2.12 -11.83
C GLU A 127 -0.18 -2.29 -10.46
N VAL A 128 -0.95 -2.75 -9.49
CA VAL A 128 -0.46 -3.16 -8.16
C VAL A 128 -0.85 -4.61 -7.92
N VAL A 129 0.15 -5.46 -7.76
CA VAL A 129 0.00 -6.90 -7.50
C VAL A 129 -0.18 -7.11 -6.00
N ILE A 130 -1.21 -7.85 -5.62
CA ILE A 130 -1.57 -8.03 -4.21
C ILE A 130 -1.66 -9.53 -3.93
N GLY A 131 -1.16 -9.94 -2.77
CA GLY A 131 -1.32 -11.29 -2.27
C GLY A 131 -1.34 -11.31 -0.74
N ARG A 132 -1.84 -12.41 -0.19
CA ARG A 132 -2.02 -12.56 1.26
C ARG A 132 -1.68 -13.95 1.75
N ASP A 133 -1.40 -14.06 3.04
CA ASP A 133 -1.39 -15.34 3.74
C ASP A 133 -2.81 -15.79 4.16
N THR A 134 -2.88 -16.85 4.96
CA THR A 134 -4.12 -17.47 5.42
C THR A 134 -4.69 -16.89 6.71
N ARG A 135 -4.18 -15.75 7.22
CA ARG A 135 -4.72 -15.17 8.46
C ARG A 135 -6.19 -14.80 8.29
N PRO A 136 -7.06 -15.03 9.28
CA PRO A 136 -8.48 -14.67 9.21
C PRO A 136 -8.74 -13.19 8.90
N SER A 137 -7.84 -12.30 9.32
CA SER A 137 -7.90 -10.86 9.00
C SER A 137 -7.47 -10.50 7.58
N SER A 138 -6.70 -11.36 6.91
CA SER A 138 -6.10 -11.04 5.61
C SER A 138 -7.11 -10.68 4.51
N PRO A 139 -8.31 -11.31 4.38
CA PRO A 139 -9.30 -10.92 3.39
C PRO A 139 -9.79 -9.47 3.52
N HIS A 140 -10.15 -9.00 4.73
CA HIS A 140 -10.62 -7.62 4.89
C HIS A 140 -9.49 -6.60 4.74
N LEU A 141 -8.28 -6.92 5.22
CA LEU A 141 -7.11 -6.07 5.06
C LEU A 141 -6.69 -5.96 3.59
N THR A 142 -6.84 -7.04 2.80
CA THR A 142 -6.64 -7.02 1.34
C THR A 142 -7.62 -6.06 0.68
N LYS A 143 -8.90 -6.08 1.09
CA LYS A 143 -9.90 -5.13 0.58
C LYS A 143 -9.48 -3.68 0.85
N ALA A 144 -8.98 -3.38 2.06
CA ALA A 144 -8.51 -2.04 2.38
C ALA A 144 -7.36 -1.59 1.46
N VAL A 145 -6.36 -2.46 1.20
CA VAL A 145 -5.29 -2.18 0.22
C VAL A 145 -5.89 -1.90 -1.17
N MET A 146 -6.79 -2.76 -1.64
CA MET A 146 -7.40 -2.62 -2.97
C MET A 146 -8.18 -1.31 -3.13
N ASP A 147 -8.93 -0.90 -2.10
CA ASP A 147 -9.66 0.38 -2.11
C ASP A 147 -8.68 1.56 -2.17
N GLY A 148 -7.53 1.47 -1.49
CA GLY A 148 -6.45 2.47 -1.61
C GLY A 148 -5.88 2.53 -3.02
N VAL A 149 -5.65 1.38 -3.65
CA VAL A 149 -5.18 1.33 -5.05
C VAL A 149 -6.20 1.98 -5.98
N LEU A 150 -7.48 1.66 -5.84
CA LEU A 150 -8.57 2.20 -6.65
C LEU A 150 -8.78 3.72 -6.43
N ALA A 151 -8.61 4.19 -5.20
CA ALA A 151 -8.80 5.61 -4.85
C ALA A 151 -7.82 6.54 -5.58
N LEU A 152 -6.61 6.06 -5.90
CA LEU A 152 -5.65 6.76 -6.75
C LEU A 152 -5.65 6.24 -8.20
N ALA A 153 -6.74 5.66 -8.68
CA ALA A 153 -6.93 5.17 -10.06
C ALA A 153 -5.91 4.11 -10.51
N GLY A 154 -5.31 3.37 -9.57
CA GLY A 154 -4.52 2.18 -9.86
C GLY A 154 -5.40 0.98 -10.21
N LYS A 155 -4.78 -0.07 -10.74
CA LYS A 155 -5.43 -1.35 -11.04
C LYS A 155 -4.92 -2.42 -10.06
N PRO A 156 -5.72 -2.86 -9.07
CA PRO A 156 -5.34 -3.97 -8.22
C PRO A 156 -5.40 -5.29 -8.99
N ILE A 157 -4.41 -6.16 -8.79
CA ILE A 157 -4.36 -7.54 -9.29
C ILE A 157 -4.20 -8.46 -8.08
N ASP A 158 -5.32 -9.00 -7.57
CA ASP A 158 -5.32 -9.91 -6.43
C ASP A 158 -5.01 -11.35 -6.88
N TYR A 159 -3.87 -11.88 -6.43
CA TYR A 159 -3.51 -13.29 -6.61
C TYR A 159 -4.05 -14.20 -5.50
N GLY A 160 -4.74 -13.63 -4.51
CA GLY A 160 -5.34 -14.39 -3.43
C GLY A 160 -4.32 -14.90 -2.42
N ILE A 161 -4.48 -16.15 -2.01
CA ILE A 161 -3.60 -16.80 -1.03
C ILE A 161 -2.32 -17.24 -1.73
N VAL A 162 -1.21 -16.63 -1.34
CA VAL A 162 0.12 -16.89 -1.89
C VAL A 162 1.16 -16.84 -0.78
N THR A 163 2.28 -17.49 -0.99
CA THR A 163 3.46 -17.31 -0.13
C THR A 163 4.15 -15.98 -0.45
N THR A 164 4.89 -15.42 0.51
CA THR A 164 5.67 -14.18 0.25
C THR A 164 6.64 -14.34 -0.94
N PRO A 165 7.41 -15.43 -1.08
CA PRO A 165 8.28 -15.59 -2.26
C PRO A 165 7.51 -15.65 -3.58
N GLN A 166 6.32 -16.26 -3.62
CA GLN A 166 5.48 -16.26 -4.83
C GLN A 166 5.07 -14.85 -5.23
N LEU A 167 4.66 -14.00 -4.28
CA LEU A 167 4.33 -12.61 -4.61
C LEU A 167 5.53 -11.86 -5.20
N HIS A 168 6.71 -11.99 -4.57
CA HIS A 168 7.93 -11.37 -5.08
C HIS A 168 8.25 -11.85 -6.50
N TYR A 169 8.10 -13.15 -6.76
CA TYR A 169 8.25 -13.74 -8.09
C TYR A 169 7.25 -13.15 -9.10
N PHE A 170 5.97 -13.02 -8.76
CA PHE A 170 4.95 -12.44 -9.65
C PHE A 170 5.24 -10.99 -10.05
N VAL A 171 5.77 -10.19 -9.11
CA VAL A 171 6.20 -8.81 -9.39
C VAL A 171 7.33 -8.79 -10.42
N VAL A 172 8.35 -9.63 -10.24
CA VAL A 172 9.47 -9.74 -11.19
C VAL A 172 8.97 -10.16 -12.58
N CYS A 173 8.15 -11.20 -12.65
CA CYS A 173 7.58 -11.71 -13.90
C CYS A 173 6.83 -10.61 -14.68
N LYS A 174 5.97 -9.85 -13.98
CA LYS A 174 5.20 -8.76 -14.60
C LYS A 174 6.06 -7.60 -15.08
N ASN A 175 7.23 -7.36 -14.48
CA ASN A 175 8.14 -6.29 -14.88
C ASN A 175 9.19 -6.73 -15.91
N THR A 176 9.37 -8.03 -16.12
CA THR A 176 10.41 -8.56 -17.03
C THR A 176 9.85 -9.33 -18.22
N ASN A 177 8.53 -9.51 -18.30
CA ASN A 177 7.84 -10.35 -19.31
C ASN A 177 8.41 -11.78 -19.36
N ARG A 178 8.70 -12.34 -18.18
CA ARG A 178 9.24 -13.70 -18.00
C ARG A 178 8.39 -14.50 -17.03
#